data_AF-A0AAN4IEJ6-F1
#
_entry.id   AF-A0AAN4IEJ6-F1
#
_cell.length_a   1.000
_cell.length_b   1.000
_cell.length_c   1.000
_cell.angle_alpha   90.00
_cell.angle_beta   90.00
_cell.angle_gamma   90.00
#
_symmetry.space_group_name_H-M   'P 1'
#
loop_
_entity.id
_entity.type
_entity.pdbx_description
1 polymer ?
#
loop_
_entity_poly.entity_id
_entity_poly.type
_entity_poly.pdbx_seq_one_letter_code
_entity_poly.pdbx_strand_id
1 'polypeptide(L)'
;MEAMNVYQIQYSAAHFDEAFTTFQIAPTPGKAKSAEFRSFSDYDPDAKYLEFLKMVKVRKIGQSTPKRNEAPYPGQDRIDLINELIRVIGRSGRKFLYSKQHNRFAAFHWADGQLWLVDDYTDRPLLMDESVPGQHYHFSHGGTLWGLMCDFRDYILGDDDANHNNGYGGLYSPHLGYPEEDMDLIRAYAIEIGYLKPWG
;
A
#
# COMPACT_ATOMS: atom_id res chain seq x y z
N MET A 1 1.45 5.01 -17.61
CA MET A 1 0.58 4.70 -16.45
C MET A 1 -0.15 5.99 -16.08
N GLU A 2 -1.47 5.97 -15.85
CA GLU A 2 -2.15 7.17 -15.35
C GLU A 2 -1.66 7.47 -13.93
N ALA A 3 -1.41 8.75 -13.63
CA ALA A 3 -0.99 9.16 -12.29
C ALA A 3 -2.13 8.91 -11.30
N MET A 4 -1.90 8.04 -10.32
CA MET A 4 -2.87 7.77 -9.27
C MET A 4 -2.77 8.86 -8.18
N ASN A 5 -3.89 9.31 -7.65
CA ASN A 5 -3.95 10.37 -6.64
C ASN A 5 -4.53 9.82 -5.35
N VAL A 6 -4.06 10.33 -4.22
CA VAL A 6 -4.66 10.03 -2.92
C VAL A 6 -5.72 11.08 -2.62
N TYR A 7 -6.93 10.61 -2.38
CA TYR A 7 -8.07 11.42 -2.00
C TYR A 7 -8.46 11.11 -0.57
N GLN A 8 -8.60 12.14 0.24
CA GLN A 8 -9.26 12.10 1.52
C GLN A 8 -10.77 12.22 1.29
N ILE A 9 -11.54 11.31 1.90
CA ILE A 9 -12.99 11.31 1.87
C ILE A 9 -13.49 11.48 3.30
N GLN A 10 -14.05 12.66 3.59
CA GLN A 10 -14.54 13.01 4.91
C GLN A 10 -16.05 12.84 4.95
N TYR A 11 -16.53 11.99 5.87
CA TYR A 11 -17.94 11.81 6.16
C TYR A 11 -18.43 12.88 7.14
N SER A 12 -19.58 13.45 6.86
CA SER A 12 -20.18 14.49 7.69
C SER A 12 -20.86 13.89 8.93
N ALA A 13 -20.59 14.44 10.11
CA ALA A 13 -21.32 14.14 11.35
C ALA A 13 -22.83 14.50 11.29
N ALA A 14 -23.31 15.14 10.22
CA ALA A 14 -24.75 15.33 10.01
C ALA A 14 -25.48 14.01 9.66
N HIS A 15 -24.75 12.96 9.27
CA HIS A 15 -25.31 11.69 8.81
C HIS A 15 -24.79 10.48 9.60
N PHE A 16 -23.85 10.68 10.53
CA PHE A 16 -23.21 9.63 11.32
C PHE A 16 -23.00 10.13 12.75
N ASP A 17 -22.90 9.20 13.70
CA ASP A 17 -22.67 9.52 15.13
C ASP A 17 -21.40 10.37 15.32
N GLU A 18 -20.38 10.13 14.49
CA GLU A 18 -19.14 10.90 14.47
C GLU A 18 -18.65 11.13 13.04
N ALA A 19 -17.96 12.26 12.81
CA ALA A 19 -17.26 12.48 11.56
C ALA A 19 -16.05 11.56 11.48
N PHE A 20 -15.93 10.78 10.41
CA PHE A 20 -14.77 9.95 10.15
C PHE A 20 -14.23 10.21 8.75
N THR A 21 -13.00 9.75 8.52
CA THR A 21 -12.29 9.96 7.26
C THR A 21 -11.79 8.63 6.73
N THR A 22 -12.00 8.43 5.43
CA THR A 22 -11.39 7.35 4.66
C THR A 22 -10.50 7.93 3.57
N PHE A 23 -9.74 7.06 2.91
CA PHE A 23 -8.78 7.45 1.90
C PHE A 23 -8.91 6.51 0.70
N GLN A 24 -8.81 7.08 -0.50
CA GLN A 24 -8.94 6.34 -1.75
C GLN A 24 -7.82 6.72 -2.72
N ILE A 25 -7.24 5.72 -3.37
CA ILE A 25 -6.30 5.96 -4.48
C ILE A 25 -7.05 5.85 -5.81
N ALA A 26 -7.07 6.93 -6.58
CA ALA A 26 -7.79 6.96 -7.86
C ALA A 26 -7.19 7.96 -8.85
N PRO A 27 -7.45 7.81 -10.17
CA PRO A 27 -6.99 8.81 -11.14
C PRO A 27 -7.78 10.12 -11.04
N THR A 28 -9.04 10.08 -10.58
CA THR A 28 -9.92 11.26 -10.50
C THR A 28 -10.77 11.24 -9.21
N PRO A 29 -11.26 12.40 -8.74
CA PRO A 29 -12.13 12.44 -7.55
C PRO A 29 -13.44 11.68 -7.76
N GLY A 30 -13.96 11.62 -9.00
CA GLY A 30 -15.16 10.85 -9.32
C GLY A 30 -14.93 9.35 -9.17
N LYS A 31 -13.76 8.86 -9.57
CA LYS A 31 -13.37 7.45 -9.36
C LYS A 31 -13.16 7.13 -7.88
N ALA A 32 -12.54 8.04 -7.11
CA ALA A 32 -12.41 7.89 -5.66
C ALA A 32 -13.79 7.79 -4.97
N LYS A 33 -14.72 8.71 -5.30
CA LYS A 33 -16.10 8.67 -4.79
C LYS A 33 -16.83 7.38 -5.16
N SER A 34 -16.66 6.92 -6.40
CA SER A 34 -17.29 5.68 -6.86
C SER A 34 -16.72 4.45 -6.18
N ALA A 35 -15.42 4.41 -5.85
CA ALA A 35 -14.81 3.31 -5.12
C ALA A 35 -15.34 3.28 -3.69
N GLU A 36 -15.31 4.42 -3.00
CA GLU A 36 -15.83 4.55 -1.64
C GLU A 36 -17.32 4.20 -1.54
N PHE A 37 -18.13 4.65 -2.50
CA PHE A 37 -19.54 4.31 -2.52
C PHE A 37 -19.79 2.81 -2.59
N ARG A 38 -18.95 2.03 -3.28
CA ARG A 38 -19.10 0.57 -3.32
C ARG A 38 -18.91 -0.03 -1.93
N SER A 39 -17.84 0.38 -1.23
CA SER A 39 -17.60 -0.03 0.15
C SER A 39 -18.72 0.42 1.09
N PHE A 40 -19.27 1.63 0.89
CA PHE A 40 -20.42 2.11 1.63
C PHE A 40 -21.68 1.29 1.35
N SER A 41 -21.95 0.95 0.09
CA SER A 41 -23.13 0.16 -0.30
C SER A 41 -23.07 -1.29 0.16
N ASP A 42 -21.88 -1.84 0.41
CA ASP A 42 -21.74 -3.16 1.03
C ASP A 42 -22.24 -3.14 2.49
N TYR A 43 -22.16 -1.98 3.16
CA TYR A 43 -22.67 -1.77 4.51
C TYR A 43 -24.15 -1.35 4.54
N ASP A 44 -24.55 -0.45 3.62
CA ASP A 44 -25.94 -0.01 3.41
C ASP A 44 -26.37 -0.31 1.96
N PRO A 45 -26.95 -1.51 1.70
CA PRO A 45 -27.34 -1.94 0.36
C PRO A 45 -28.39 -1.05 -0.32
N ASP A 46 -29.18 -0.30 0.46
CA ASP A 46 -30.24 0.55 -0.06
C ASP A 46 -29.74 1.94 -0.47
N ALA A 47 -28.53 2.31 -0.02
CA ALA A 47 -27.89 3.58 -0.29
C ALA A 47 -27.90 3.95 -1.78
N LYS A 48 -28.20 5.21 -2.07
CA LYS A 48 -28.13 5.77 -3.44
C LYS A 48 -26.92 6.68 -3.57
N TYR A 49 -26.24 6.59 -4.70
CA TYR A 49 -25.01 7.34 -4.95
C TYR A 49 -25.19 8.85 -4.75
N LEU A 50 -26.31 9.42 -5.20
CA LEU A 50 -26.60 10.86 -5.04
C LEU A 50 -26.77 11.27 -3.56
N GLU A 51 -27.32 10.40 -2.72
CA GLU A 51 -27.42 10.67 -1.28
C GLU A 51 -26.05 10.54 -0.61
N PHE A 52 -25.28 9.50 -0.94
CA PHE A 52 -23.90 9.35 -0.51
C PHE A 52 -23.05 10.60 -0.84
N LEU A 53 -23.21 11.17 -2.03
CA LEU A 53 -22.47 12.38 -2.43
C LEU A 53 -22.77 13.62 -1.56
N LYS A 54 -23.93 13.67 -0.90
CA LYS A 54 -24.26 14.75 0.07
C LYS A 54 -23.61 14.52 1.43
N MET A 55 -23.27 13.28 1.75
CA MET A 55 -22.67 12.88 3.02
C MET A 55 -21.16 13.10 3.06
N VAL A 56 -20.49 13.08 1.89
CA VAL A 56 -19.03 13.08 1.81
C VAL A 56 -18.45 14.34 1.16
N LYS A 57 -17.32 14.80 1.72
CA LYS A 57 -16.43 15.77 1.08
C LYS A 57 -15.18 15.06 0.60
N VAL A 58 -14.76 15.35 -0.63
CA VAL A 58 -13.57 14.72 -1.23
C VAL A 58 -12.54 15.76 -1.56
N ARG A 59 -11.32 15.55 -1.07
CA ARG A 59 -10.16 16.42 -1.29
C ARG A 59 -9.01 15.58 -1.82
N LYS A 60 -8.39 16.01 -2.92
CA LYS A 60 -7.08 15.46 -3.30
C LYS A 60 -6.07 15.94 -2.28
N ILE A 61 -5.38 15.01 -1.64
CA ILE A 61 -4.31 15.32 -0.67
C ILE A 61 -2.94 15.06 -1.28
N GLY A 62 -2.81 14.11 -2.21
CA GLY A 62 -1.52 13.87 -2.86
C GLY A 62 -1.61 13.12 -4.18
N GLN A 63 -0.45 12.79 -4.72
CA GLN A 63 -0.27 12.08 -5.98
C GLN A 63 0.79 11.01 -5.80
N SER A 64 0.42 9.75 -6.05
CA SER A 64 1.25 8.55 -5.88
C SER A 64 2.51 8.51 -6.73
N THR A 65 2.49 9.24 -7.85
CA THR A 65 3.52 9.28 -8.87
C THR A 65 3.69 10.73 -9.32
N PRO A 66 4.94 11.20 -9.52
CA PRO A 66 5.18 12.52 -10.08
C PRO A 66 4.57 12.61 -11.49
N LYS A 67 4.07 13.79 -11.86
CA LYS A 67 3.75 14.02 -13.28
C LYS A 67 5.03 14.04 -14.11
N ARG A 68 4.88 13.88 -15.43
CA ARG A 68 5.99 13.87 -16.40
C ARG A 68 6.96 15.07 -16.25
N ASN A 69 6.48 16.20 -15.76
CA ASN A 69 7.23 17.45 -15.61
C ASN A 69 7.55 17.82 -14.15
N GLU A 70 7.36 16.91 -13.21
CA GLU A 70 7.67 17.11 -11.79
C GLU A 70 8.92 16.31 -11.41
N ALA A 71 9.66 16.80 -10.42
CA ALA A 71 10.78 16.05 -9.86
C ALA A 71 10.27 14.76 -9.19
N PRO A 72 11.07 13.68 -9.17
CA PRO A 72 10.77 12.50 -8.38
C PRO A 72 10.55 12.85 -6.91
N TYR A 73 9.70 12.08 -6.22
CA TYR A 73 9.60 12.19 -4.77
C TYR A 73 10.89 11.70 -4.09
N PRO A 74 11.14 12.11 -2.84
CA PRO A 74 12.18 11.51 -2.01
C PRO A 74 12.03 9.98 -2.01
N GLY A 75 13.12 9.26 -2.33
CA GLY A 75 13.13 7.80 -2.37
C GLY A 75 12.25 7.16 -3.46
N GLN A 76 11.81 7.91 -4.49
CA GLN A 76 10.97 7.36 -5.57
C GLN A 76 11.63 6.17 -6.28
N ASP A 77 12.95 6.23 -6.49
CA ASP A 77 13.75 5.13 -7.01
C ASP A 77 13.63 3.87 -6.13
N ARG A 78 13.78 4.03 -4.81
CA ARG A 78 13.61 2.93 -3.85
C ARG A 78 12.18 2.40 -3.81
N ILE A 79 11.18 3.27 -3.89
CA ILE A 79 9.76 2.88 -3.98
C ILE A 79 9.54 2.01 -5.22
N ASP A 80 10.09 2.42 -6.37
CA ASP A 80 9.93 1.68 -7.63
C ASP A 80 10.60 0.30 -7.56
N LEU A 81 11.81 0.21 -6.97
CA LEU A 81 12.51 -1.06 -6.74
C LEU A 81 11.73 -1.99 -5.80
N ILE A 82 11.27 -1.48 -4.66
CA ILE A 82 10.46 -2.25 -3.70
C ILE A 82 9.14 -2.70 -4.31
N ASN A 83 8.46 -1.83 -5.07
CA ASN A 83 7.22 -2.20 -5.73
C ASN A 83 7.41 -3.32 -6.76
N GLU A 84 8.54 -3.37 -7.46
CA GLU A 84 8.84 -4.51 -8.31
C GLU A 84 9.19 -5.76 -7.48
N LEU A 85 9.93 -5.64 -6.39
CA LEU A 85 10.18 -6.76 -5.47
C LEU A 85 8.89 -7.34 -4.90
N ILE A 86 7.90 -6.50 -4.54
CA ILE A 86 6.56 -6.94 -4.14
C ILE A 86 5.88 -7.73 -5.25
N ARG A 87 6.02 -7.30 -6.52
CA ARG A 87 5.48 -8.06 -7.66
C ARG A 87 6.19 -9.39 -7.85
N VAL A 88 7.50 -9.45 -7.63
CA VAL A 88 8.24 -10.72 -7.66
C VAL A 88 7.70 -11.66 -6.58
N ILE A 89 7.57 -11.20 -5.34
CA ILE A 89 6.96 -11.96 -4.23
C ILE A 89 5.56 -12.45 -4.59
N GLY A 90 4.70 -11.57 -5.13
CA GLY A 90 3.32 -11.91 -5.47
C GLY A 90 3.15 -12.76 -6.73
N ARG A 91 4.20 -12.94 -7.53
CA ARG A 91 4.20 -13.86 -8.66
C ARG A 91 4.73 -15.25 -8.27
N SER A 92 5.55 -15.31 -7.22
CA SER A 92 6.15 -16.54 -6.68
C SER A 92 5.27 -17.27 -5.68
N GLY A 93 5.58 -18.54 -5.43
CA GLY A 93 5.03 -19.35 -4.33
C GLY A 93 3.52 -19.21 -4.14
N ARG A 94 3.12 -18.82 -2.93
CA ARG A 94 1.70 -18.67 -2.53
C ARG A 94 1.07 -17.36 -3.02
N LYS A 95 1.80 -16.52 -3.75
CA LYS A 95 1.34 -15.24 -4.30
C LYS A 95 0.91 -14.25 -3.23
N PHE A 96 1.71 -14.10 -2.19
CA PHE A 96 1.45 -13.08 -1.17
C PHE A 96 1.54 -11.68 -1.77
N LEU A 97 0.83 -10.71 -1.18
CA LEU A 97 0.79 -9.34 -1.70
C LEU A 97 0.20 -9.23 -3.11
N TYR A 98 -0.50 -10.27 -3.59
CA TYR A 98 -1.26 -10.28 -4.83
C TYR A 98 -2.67 -10.81 -4.61
N SER A 99 -3.67 -10.00 -4.97
CA SER A 99 -5.06 -10.38 -4.92
C SER A 99 -5.50 -10.91 -6.29
N LYS A 100 -5.76 -12.22 -6.37
CA LYS A 100 -6.33 -12.82 -7.58
C LYS A 100 -7.74 -12.29 -7.88
N GLN A 101 -8.52 -11.99 -6.84
CA GLN A 101 -9.89 -11.47 -6.98
C GLN A 101 -9.91 -10.08 -7.63
N HIS A 102 -8.97 -9.22 -7.25
CA HIS A 102 -8.91 -7.84 -7.73
C HIS A 102 -7.84 -7.62 -8.81
N ASN A 103 -7.05 -8.65 -9.12
CA ASN A 103 -5.95 -8.63 -10.09
C ASN A 103 -5.00 -7.44 -9.87
N ARG A 104 -4.53 -7.28 -8.63
CA ARG A 104 -3.63 -6.20 -8.22
C ARG A 104 -2.63 -6.66 -7.16
N PHE A 105 -1.55 -5.91 -7.04
CA PHE A 105 -0.50 -6.11 -6.04
C PHE A 105 -0.59 -5.04 -4.96
N ALA A 106 -0.03 -5.34 -3.79
CA ALA A 106 0.20 -4.32 -2.78
C ALA A 106 1.27 -3.38 -3.33
N ALA A 107 1.22 -2.10 -2.96
CA ALA A 107 2.16 -1.14 -3.50
C ALA A 107 2.36 0.06 -2.57
N PHE A 108 3.61 0.50 -2.51
CA PHE A 108 4.00 1.74 -1.89
C PHE A 108 3.80 2.91 -2.85
N HIS A 109 3.37 4.04 -2.29
CA HIS A 109 3.13 5.28 -3.00
C HIS A 109 3.49 6.47 -2.13
N TRP A 110 4.11 7.49 -2.72
CA TRP A 110 4.31 8.75 -2.03
C TRP A 110 3.12 9.67 -2.28
N ALA A 111 2.58 10.32 -1.26
CA ALA A 111 1.50 11.29 -1.43
C ALA A 111 1.47 12.27 -0.26
N ASP A 112 1.31 13.56 -0.58
CA ASP A 112 1.23 14.65 0.41
C ASP A 112 2.45 14.70 1.37
N GLY A 113 3.64 14.37 0.87
CA GLY A 113 4.86 14.33 1.69
C GLY A 113 4.95 13.12 2.62
N GLN A 114 4.07 12.13 2.46
CA GLN A 114 4.04 10.92 3.28
C GLN A 114 4.11 9.65 2.42
N LEU A 115 4.62 8.56 3.01
CA LEU A 115 4.65 7.24 2.39
C LEU A 115 3.38 6.46 2.76
N TRP A 116 2.75 5.85 1.76
CA TRP A 116 1.54 5.05 1.93
C TRP A 116 1.75 3.67 1.33
N LEU A 117 1.18 2.64 1.96
CA LEU A 117 1.05 1.29 1.43
C LEU A 117 -0.41 1.05 1.05
N VAL A 118 -0.70 0.70 -0.19
CA VAL A 118 -2.03 0.20 -0.58
C VAL A 118 -2.05 -1.31 -0.51
N ASP A 119 -3.01 -1.83 0.24
CA ASP A 119 -3.25 -3.25 0.39
C ASP A 119 -3.91 -3.85 -0.87
N ASP A 120 -3.41 -5.00 -1.34
CA ASP A 120 -3.89 -5.65 -2.57
C ASP A 120 -5.31 -6.22 -2.46
N TYR A 121 -5.76 -6.58 -1.27
CA TYR A 121 -7.10 -7.15 -1.12
C TYR A 121 -8.13 -6.04 -0.96
N THR A 122 -7.89 -5.09 -0.06
CA THR A 122 -8.87 -4.08 0.35
C THR A 122 -8.82 -2.77 -0.42
N ASP A 123 -7.74 -2.48 -1.17
CA ASP A 123 -7.45 -1.16 -1.78
C ASP A 123 -7.20 -0.05 -0.77
N ARG A 124 -7.14 -0.40 0.52
CA ARG A 124 -7.05 0.58 1.58
C ARG A 124 -5.63 1.13 1.63
N PRO A 125 -5.44 2.46 1.54
CA PRO A 125 -4.15 3.06 1.79
C PRO A 125 -3.89 3.11 3.31
N LEU A 126 -2.70 2.65 3.68
CA LEU A 126 -2.18 2.56 5.03
C LEU A 126 -1.01 3.54 5.13
N LEU A 127 -1.07 4.45 6.09
CA LEU A 127 0.00 5.43 6.29
C LEU A 127 1.21 4.72 6.91
N MET A 128 2.36 4.76 6.24
CA MET A 128 3.58 4.08 6.66
C MET A 128 4.43 4.98 7.56
N ASP A 129 3.82 5.41 8.67
CA ASP A 129 4.41 6.28 9.70
C ASP A 129 4.34 5.58 11.05
N GLU A 130 5.48 5.46 11.73
CA GLU A 130 5.59 4.78 13.04
C GLU A 130 4.78 5.45 14.14
N SER A 131 4.53 6.76 14.02
CA SER A 131 3.72 7.50 14.98
C SER A 131 2.22 7.19 14.88
N VAL A 132 1.81 6.45 13.86
CA VAL A 132 0.41 6.09 13.59
C VAL A 132 0.16 4.62 13.95
N PRO A 133 -0.30 4.33 15.19
CA PRO A 133 -0.50 2.97 15.62
C PRO A 133 -1.69 2.30 14.89
N GLY A 134 -1.69 0.97 14.87
CA GLY A 134 -2.84 0.18 14.46
C GLY A 134 -3.05 -0.02 12.96
N GLN A 135 -2.19 0.54 12.09
CA GLN A 135 -2.27 0.33 10.63
C GLN A 135 -2.26 -1.15 10.23
N HIS A 136 -1.51 -1.97 10.98
CA HIS A 136 -1.43 -3.43 10.77
C HIS A 136 -2.79 -4.14 10.90
N TYR A 137 -3.76 -3.62 11.66
CA TYR A 137 -5.11 -4.21 11.76
C TYR A 137 -5.94 -4.05 10.48
N HIS A 138 -5.47 -3.21 9.56
CA HIS A 138 -6.13 -2.92 8.30
C HIS A 138 -5.38 -3.49 7.11
N PHE A 139 -4.25 -4.16 7.35
CA PHE A 139 -3.53 -4.91 6.34
C PHE A 139 -4.16 -6.30 6.21
N SER A 140 -4.38 -6.75 4.98
CA SER A 140 -5.10 -8.01 4.73
C SER A 140 -4.24 -9.26 4.98
N HIS A 141 -2.94 -9.08 5.20
CA HIS A 141 -2.00 -10.15 5.47
C HIS A 141 -1.59 -10.21 6.96
N GLY A 142 -1.01 -11.34 7.37
CA GLY A 142 -0.56 -11.55 8.74
C GLY A 142 0.67 -10.73 9.15
N GLY A 143 0.96 -10.71 10.45
CA GLY A 143 2.02 -9.90 11.06
C GLY A 143 3.42 -10.10 10.48
N THR A 144 3.74 -11.28 9.96
CA THR A 144 5.01 -11.54 9.26
C THR A 144 5.18 -10.68 8.02
N LEU A 145 4.14 -10.56 7.19
CA LEU A 145 4.18 -9.72 6.01
C LEU A 145 4.10 -8.24 6.38
N TRP A 146 3.43 -7.90 7.47
CA TRP A 146 3.47 -6.53 7.99
C TRP A 146 4.89 -6.11 8.39
N GLY A 147 5.62 -6.96 9.11
CA GLY A 147 7.04 -6.72 9.44
C GLY A 147 7.89 -6.49 8.18
N LEU A 148 7.69 -7.30 7.14
CA LEU A 148 8.36 -7.11 5.85
C LEU A 148 7.99 -5.76 5.18
N MET A 149 6.74 -5.32 5.25
CA MET A 149 6.34 -4.00 4.74
C MET A 149 7.00 -2.86 5.53
N CYS A 150 7.19 -3.01 6.85
CA CYS A 150 7.95 -2.04 7.63
C CYS A 150 9.44 -2.02 7.27
N ASP A 151 10.07 -3.16 7.04
CA ASP A 151 11.45 -3.22 6.54
C ASP A 151 11.58 -2.52 5.17
N PHE A 152 10.61 -2.73 4.28
CA PHE A 152 10.57 -2.03 3.00
C PHE A 152 10.39 -0.51 3.16
N ARG A 153 9.56 -0.06 4.10
CA ARG A 153 9.44 1.37 4.45
C ARG A 153 10.79 1.93 4.89
N ASP A 154 11.49 1.25 5.79
CA ASP A 154 12.76 1.75 6.33
C ASP A 154 13.82 1.87 5.24
N TYR A 155 13.89 0.87 4.33
CA TYR A 155 14.72 0.95 3.14
C TYR A 155 14.36 2.14 2.25
N ILE A 156 13.08 2.34 1.94
CA ILE A 156 12.60 3.48 1.16
C ILE A 156 13.03 4.81 1.79
N LEU A 157 13.01 4.90 3.13
CA LEU A 157 13.34 6.11 3.88
C LEU A 157 14.84 6.31 4.14
N GLY A 158 15.69 5.38 3.70
CA GLY A 158 17.15 5.57 3.69
C GLY A 158 17.97 4.53 4.43
N ASP A 159 17.35 3.53 5.08
CA ASP A 159 18.07 2.48 5.78
C ASP A 159 18.49 1.35 4.82
N ASP A 160 19.75 1.37 4.40
CA ASP A 160 20.31 0.38 3.47
C ASP A 160 20.45 -1.03 4.08
N ASP A 161 20.23 -1.18 5.38
CA ASP A 161 20.31 -2.42 6.15
C ASP A 161 18.96 -2.72 6.87
N ALA A 162 17.85 -2.27 6.27
CA ALA A 162 16.51 -2.35 6.84
C ALA A 162 15.93 -3.77 7.02
N ASN A 163 16.38 -4.73 6.23
CA ASN A 163 15.81 -6.08 6.24
C ASN A 163 15.93 -6.70 7.64
N HIS A 164 14.85 -7.30 8.15
CA HIS A 164 14.68 -7.93 9.48
C HIS A 164 14.51 -7.00 10.68
N ASN A 165 14.58 -5.68 10.53
CA ASN A 165 14.54 -4.75 11.67
C ASN A 165 13.17 -4.72 12.35
N ASN A 166 12.11 -5.09 11.64
CA ASN A 166 10.74 -5.14 12.14
C ASN A 166 10.24 -6.56 12.45
N GLY A 167 11.18 -7.49 12.67
CA GLY A 167 10.93 -8.85 13.14
C GLY A 167 10.81 -9.91 12.04
N TYR A 168 10.54 -11.15 12.46
CA TYR A 168 10.36 -12.34 11.63
C TYR A 168 11.49 -12.70 10.64
N GLY A 169 12.61 -11.98 10.59
CA GLY A 169 13.77 -12.30 9.76
C GLY A 169 13.72 -11.76 8.32
N GLY A 170 12.77 -10.88 7.98
CA GLY A 170 12.65 -10.28 6.65
C GLY A 170 12.58 -11.31 5.52
N LEU A 171 13.33 -11.10 4.42
CA LEU A 171 13.40 -12.04 3.30
C LEU A 171 14.20 -13.32 3.58
N TYR A 172 14.84 -13.43 4.75
CA TYR A 172 15.43 -14.68 5.23
C TYR A 172 14.46 -15.49 6.09
N SER A 173 13.26 -14.97 6.33
CA SER A 173 12.25 -15.64 7.13
C SER A 173 11.81 -16.98 6.52
N PRO A 174 11.82 -18.08 7.28
CA PRO A 174 11.17 -19.31 6.86
C PRO A 174 9.63 -19.20 6.92
N HIS A 175 9.08 -18.16 7.56
CA HIS A 175 7.64 -18.02 7.80
C HIS A 175 6.82 -17.69 6.54
N LEU A 176 7.47 -17.25 5.46
CA LEU A 176 6.80 -17.11 4.16
C LEU A 176 6.36 -18.49 3.61
N GLY A 177 7.04 -19.58 4.02
CA GLY A 177 6.66 -20.94 3.64
C GLY A 177 6.66 -21.18 2.13
N TYR A 178 7.50 -20.45 1.39
CA TYR A 178 7.69 -20.64 -0.04
C TYR A 178 8.69 -21.78 -0.29
N PRO A 179 8.58 -22.49 -1.42
CA PRO A 179 9.64 -23.37 -1.90
C PRO A 179 11.00 -22.65 -1.92
N GLU A 180 12.08 -23.39 -1.71
CA GLU A 180 13.44 -22.83 -1.67
C GLU A 180 13.79 -22.09 -2.97
N GLU A 181 13.42 -22.65 -4.12
CA GLU A 181 13.61 -22.03 -5.44
C GLU A 181 12.91 -20.66 -5.57
N ASP A 182 11.70 -20.52 -5.04
CA ASP A 182 10.96 -19.26 -5.03
C ASP A 182 11.63 -18.23 -4.10
N MET A 183 12.09 -18.68 -2.93
CA MET A 183 12.83 -17.83 -1.99
C MET A 183 14.17 -17.38 -2.56
N ASP A 184 14.88 -18.26 -3.27
CA ASP A 184 16.14 -17.93 -3.94
C ASP A 184 15.94 -16.91 -5.05
N LEU A 185 14.87 -17.04 -5.84
CA LEU A 185 14.50 -16.04 -6.85
C LEU A 185 14.24 -14.68 -6.20
N ILE A 186 13.43 -14.64 -5.14
CA ILE A 186 13.11 -13.40 -4.42
C ILE A 186 14.38 -12.76 -3.84
N ARG A 187 15.24 -13.55 -3.19
CA ARG A 187 16.49 -13.07 -2.60
C ARG A 187 17.50 -12.62 -3.64
N ALA A 188 17.64 -13.35 -4.75
CA ALA A 188 18.52 -12.97 -5.84
C ALA A 188 18.11 -11.62 -6.43
N TYR A 189 16.81 -11.43 -6.69
CA TYR A 189 16.29 -10.14 -7.16
C TYR A 189 16.48 -9.04 -6.11
N ALA A 190 16.25 -9.33 -4.84
CA ALA A 190 16.46 -8.39 -3.74
C ALA A 190 17.93 -7.95 -3.60
N ILE A 191 18.89 -8.84 -3.88
CA ILE A 191 20.32 -8.52 -3.96
C ILE A 191 20.62 -7.66 -5.19
N GLU A 192 20.07 -8.01 -6.35
CA GLU A 192 20.25 -7.29 -7.61
C GLU A 192 19.83 -5.81 -7.48
N ILE A 193 18.72 -5.54 -6.80
CA ILE A 193 18.21 -4.17 -6.59
C ILE A 193 18.85 -3.46 -5.39
N GLY A 194 19.77 -4.11 -4.67
CA GLY A 194 20.49 -3.52 -3.53
C GLY A 194 19.72 -3.47 -2.20
N TYR A 195 18.53 -4.08 -2.11
CA TYR A 195 17.77 -4.19 -0.86
C TYR A 195 18.41 -5.19 0.11
N LEU A 196 18.88 -6.34 -0.39
CA LEU A 196 19.72 -7.27 0.36
C LEU A 196 21.19 -7.09 0.00
N LYS A 197 22.07 -7.29 0.97
CA LYS A 197 23.50 -7.43 0.69
C LYS A 197 23.79 -8.89 0.30
N PRO A 198 24.66 -9.12 -0.70
CA PRO A 198 25.19 -10.46 -0.93
C PRO A 198 25.94 -10.91 0.32
N TRP A 199 25.82 -12.20 0.66
CA TRP A 199 26.64 -12.78 1.72
C TRP A 199 28.12 -12.59 1.37
N GLY A 200 28.88 -12.02 2.29
CA GLY A 200 30.35 -11.94 2.22
C GLY A 200 31.02 -13.24 2.65
#